data_AF-A0A2N2UPX3-F1
#
_entry.id   AF-A0A2N2UPX3-F1
#
_cell.length_a   1.000
_cell.length_b   1.000
_cell.length_c   1.000
_cell.angle_alpha   90.00
_cell.angle_beta   90.00
_cell.angle_gamma   90.00
#
_symmetry.space_group_name_H-M   'P 1'
#
loop_
_entity.id
_entity.type
_entity.pdbx_description
1 polymer ?
#
loop_
_entity_poly.entity_id
_entity_poly.type
_entity_poly.pdbx_seq_one_letter_code
_entity_poly.pdbx_strand_id
1 'polypeptide(L)'
;MNDLALVLYHKQSTSARLRFARFGDSIVAARLAAPAGDGVLPHPGTLTARATDRLGLPAGALQIDTEFEADILSPDGTLTVRLAHFTDIDPPFDAVASADGRFVSITEMRGIPDTERDVLRLVYEHVIG
;
A
#
# COMPACT_ATOMS: atom_id res chain seq x y z
N MET A 1 -6.03 19.17 -4.80
CA MET A 1 -5.54 18.50 -3.58
C MET A 1 -5.71 17.01 -3.83
N ASN A 2 -4.67 16.21 -3.56
CA ASN A 2 -4.66 14.81 -3.96
C ASN A 2 -5.08 13.95 -2.77
N ASP A 3 -5.93 12.97 -3.04
CA ASP A 3 -6.19 11.92 -2.08
C ASP A 3 -4.89 11.15 -1.82
N LEU A 4 -4.76 10.56 -0.64
CA LEU A 4 -3.63 9.68 -0.34
C LEU A 4 -4.08 8.22 -0.42
N ALA A 5 -3.23 7.35 -0.95
CA ALA A 5 -3.39 5.90 -0.86
C ALA A 5 -2.17 5.24 -0.25
N LEU A 6 -2.38 4.09 0.36
CA LEU A 6 -1.34 3.25 0.90
C LEU A 6 -1.33 1.89 0.21
N VAL A 7 -0.16 1.53 -0.32
CA VAL A 7 0.15 0.18 -0.78
C VAL A 7 1.01 -0.51 0.27
N LEU A 8 0.72 -1.79 0.51
CA LEU A 8 1.46 -2.59 1.49
C LEU A 8 2.29 -3.65 0.80
N TYR A 9 3.53 -3.80 1.27
CA TYR A 9 4.41 -4.87 0.83
C TYR A 9 5.06 -5.60 2.00
N HIS A 10 5.47 -6.84 1.75
CA HIS A 10 6.35 -7.60 2.62
C HIS A 10 7.60 -7.98 1.83
N LYS A 11 8.78 -7.69 2.39
CA LYS A 11 10.07 -8.09 1.84
C LYS A 11 10.66 -9.18 2.71
N GLN A 12 10.81 -10.38 2.15
CA GLN A 12 11.40 -11.48 2.90
C GLN A 12 12.93 -11.29 3.00
N SER A 13 13.46 -11.13 4.21
CA SER A 13 14.88 -10.85 4.47
C SER A 13 15.83 -11.91 3.94
N THR A 14 15.40 -13.17 3.84
CA THR A 14 16.27 -14.31 3.45
C THR A 14 16.32 -14.57 1.94
N SER A 15 15.31 -14.16 1.17
CA SER A 15 15.19 -14.52 -0.25
C SER A 15 15.03 -13.31 -1.18
N ALA A 16 15.00 -12.09 -0.64
CA ALA A 16 14.64 -10.85 -1.33
C ALA A 16 13.27 -10.92 -2.04
N ARG A 17 12.42 -11.90 -1.71
CA ARG A 17 11.08 -12.02 -2.30
C ARG A 17 10.21 -10.86 -1.84
N LEU A 18 9.71 -10.11 -2.82
CA LEU A 18 8.75 -9.03 -2.62
C LEU A 18 7.33 -9.55 -2.85
N ARG A 19 6.47 -9.35 -1.86
CA ARG A 19 5.03 -9.65 -1.95
C ARG A 19 4.23 -8.39 -1.68
N PHE A 20 3.13 -8.23 -2.40
CA PHE A 20 2.21 -7.12 -2.26
C PHE A 20 0.90 -7.62 -1.65
N ALA A 21 0.32 -6.85 -0.74
CA ALA A 21 -1.05 -7.09 -0.31
C ALA A 21 -2.01 -6.59 -1.39
N ARG A 22 -2.89 -7.46 -1.83
CA ARG A 22 -3.93 -7.18 -2.82
C ARG A 22 -5.29 -7.43 -2.20
N PHE A 23 -6.25 -6.54 -2.43
CA PHE A 23 -7.62 -6.61 -1.95
C PHE A 23 -8.58 -6.58 -3.15
N GLY A 24 -9.22 -7.71 -3.46
CA GLY A 24 -10.06 -7.82 -4.66
C GLY A 24 -9.28 -7.57 -5.95
N ASP A 25 -9.65 -6.54 -6.70
CA ASP A 25 -9.01 -6.05 -7.93
C ASP A 25 -8.13 -4.82 -7.70
N SER A 26 -7.83 -4.45 -6.45
CA SER A 26 -6.97 -3.32 -6.12
C SER A 26 -5.80 -3.68 -5.21
N ILE A 27 -4.73 -2.88 -5.26
CA ILE A 27 -3.59 -2.93 -4.32
C ILE A 27 -3.70 -1.90 -3.18
N VAL A 28 -4.75 -1.08 -3.19
CA VAL A 28 -4.93 -0.01 -2.20
C VAL A 28 -5.45 -0.60 -0.89
N ALA A 29 -4.59 -0.55 0.14
CA ALA A 29 -4.94 -1.04 1.48
C ALA A 29 -5.74 -0.01 2.27
N ALA A 30 -5.39 1.27 2.13
CA ALA A 30 -6.05 2.39 2.79
C ALA A 30 -6.04 3.61 1.87
N ARG A 31 -7.07 4.46 1.98
CA ARG A 31 -7.18 5.75 1.29
C ARG A 31 -7.43 6.87 2.31
N LEU A 32 -7.06 8.10 2.04
CA LEU A 32 -7.50 9.27 2.80
C LEU A 32 -7.93 10.33 1.80
N ALA A 33 -9.15 10.83 1.96
CA ALA A 33 -9.62 11.92 1.15
C ALA A 33 -8.84 13.19 1.50
N ALA A 34 -8.45 13.94 0.48
CA ALA A 34 -7.98 15.29 0.65
C ALA A 34 -9.04 16.14 1.37
N PRO A 35 -8.71 16.92 2.41
CA PRO A 35 -9.68 17.83 3.02
C PRO A 35 -10.15 18.87 1.98
N ALA A 36 -11.44 19.18 1.97
CA ALA A 36 -11.98 20.23 1.13
C ALA A 36 -11.57 21.62 1.68
N GLY A 37 -10.53 22.24 1.12
CA GLY A 37 -10.08 23.61 1.45
C GLY A 37 -8.56 23.75 1.57
N ASP A 38 -8.04 24.88 2.09
CA ASP A 38 -6.62 25.12 2.43
C ASP A 38 -6.14 24.31 3.66
N GLY A 39 -6.62 23.08 3.79
CA GLY A 39 -6.40 22.21 4.94
C GLY A 39 -5.06 21.48 4.90
N VAL A 40 -4.47 21.33 6.09
CA VAL A 40 -3.27 20.52 6.36
C VAL A 40 -3.38 19.15 5.68
N LEU A 41 -2.36 18.78 4.91
CA LEU A 41 -2.30 17.48 4.27
C LEU A 41 -2.43 16.36 5.32
N PRO A 42 -3.21 15.29 5.05
CA PRO A 42 -3.39 14.22 6.02
C PRO A 42 -2.02 13.65 6.42
N HIS A 43 -1.76 13.58 7.72
CA HIS A 43 -0.49 13.05 8.21
C HIS A 43 -0.33 11.59 7.72
N PRO A 44 0.81 11.19 7.13
CA PRO A 44 0.98 9.87 6.54
C PRO A 44 0.74 8.74 7.55
N GLY A 45 1.06 8.94 8.84
CA GLY A 45 0.72 8.00 9.92
C GLY A 45 -0.78 7.66 10.05
N THR A 46 -1.67 8.50 9.52
CA THR A 46 -3.12 8.21 9.46
C THR A 46 -3.42 7.08 8.46
N LEU A 47 -2.61 6.94 7.40
CA LEU A 47 -2.74 5.84 6.44
C LEU A 47 -2.39 4.51 7.09
N THR A 48 -1.28 4.44 7.82
CA THR A 48 -0.87 3.21 8.50
C THR A 48 -1.86 2.86 9.61
N ALA A 49 -2.35 3.82 10.38
CA ALA A 49 -3.40 3.57 11.37
C ALA A 49 -4.67 2.97 10.73
N ARG A 50 -5.14 3.53 9.61
CA ARG A 50 -6.30 3.00 8.89
C ARG A 50 -6.05 1.60 8.33
N ALA A 51 -4.84 1.33 7.82
CA ALA A 51 -4.47 0.02 7.31
C ALA A 51 -4.32 -1.02 8.43
N THR A 52 -3.71 -0.68 9.58
CA THR A 52 -3.62 -1.59 10.73
C THR A 52 -5.00 -1.90 11.31
N ASP A 53 -5.89 -0.91 11.38
CA ASP A 53 -7.28 -1.11 11.83
C ASP A 53 -8.03 -2.06 10.90
N ARG A 54 -7.95 -1.84 9.58
CA ARG A 54 -8.53 -2.75 8.57
C ARG A 54 -8.03 -4.18 8.70
N LEU A 55 -6.74 -4.36 9.02
CA LEU A 55 -6.10 -5.67 9.11
C LEU A 55 -6.19 -6.30 10.51
N GLY A 56 -6.74 -5.60 11.51
CA GLY A 56 -6.73 -6.05 12.90
C GLY A 56 -5.31 -6.20 13.49
N LEU A 57 -4.35 -5.42 12.99
CA LEU A 57 -2.95 -5.48 13.40
C LEU A 57 -2.64 -4.46 14.51
N PRO A 58 -1.65 -4.72 15.37
CA PRO A 58 -1.23 -3.75 16.38
C PRO A 58 -0.60 -2.50 15.73
N ALA A 59 -0.68 -1.38 16.44
CA ALA A 59 0.06 -0.18 16.07
C ALA A 59 1.57 -0.49 15.94
N GLY A 60 2.19 0.01 14.86
CA GLY A 60 3.60 -0.27 14.57
C GLY A 60 3.87 -1.55 13.77
N ALA A 61 2.85 -2.36 13.46
CA ALA A 61 2.99 -3.49 12.54
C ALA A 61 3.32 -3.07 11.10
N LEU A 62 3.06 -1.80 10.75
CA LEU A 62 3.34 -1.20 9.46
C LEU A 62 4.27 0.00 9.64
N GLN A 63 5.30 0.07 8.81
CA GLN A 63 6.21 1.21 8.73
C GLN A 63 6.15 1.85 7.35
N ILE A 64 5.94 3.17 7.31
CA ILE A 64 5.92 3.93 6.07
C ILE A 64 7.33 4.03 5.51
N ASP A 65 7.43 3.79 4.21
CA ASP A 65 8.58 4.18 3.40
C ASP A 65 8.43 5.66 3.04
N THR A 66 9.30 6.50 3.61
CA THR A 66 9.25 7.95 3.39
C THR A 66 9.92 8.39 2.09
N GLU A 67 10.68 7.50 1.46
CA GLU A 67 11.44 7.76 0.24
C GLU A 67 10.63 7.45 -1.02
N PHE A 68 9.55 6.68 -0.88
CA PHE A 68 8.63 6.38 -1.98
C PHE A 68 7.39 7.29 -2.00
N GLU A 69 7.15 7.91 -3.16
CA GLU A 69 5.91 8.58 -3.49
C GLU A 69 5.65 8.47 -5.00
N ALA A 70 4.41 8.18 -5.39
CA ALA A 70 4.00 8.14 -6.78
C ALA A 70 2.57 8.67 -6.95
N ASP A 71 2.33 9.50 -7.96
CA ASP A 71 1.00 9.98 -8.30
C ASP A 71 0.36 9.10 -9.38
N ILE A 72 -0.90 8.72 -9.19
CA ILE A 72 -1.71 8.08 -10.22
C ILE A 72 -2.99 8.85 -10.52
N LEU A 73 -3.39 8.76 -11.78
CA LEU A 73 -4.70 9.23 -12.21
C LEU A 73 -5.77 8.22 -11.79
N SER A 74 -6.77 8.71 -11.09
CA SER A 74 -8.00 8.02 -10.72
C SER A 74 -9.19 8.76 -11.33
N PRO A 75 -10.34 8.12 -11.57
CA PRO A 75 -11.55 8.80 -12.06
C PRO A 75 -11.96 10.02 -11.21
N ASP A 76 -11.66 10.00 -9.91
CA ASP A 76 -12.01 11.07 -8.96
C ASP A 76 -10.95 12.17 -8.83
N GLY A 77 -9.82 12.06 -9.55
CA GLY A 77 -8.68 12.98 -9.47
C GLY A 77 -7.33 12.27 -9.29
N THR A 78 -6.32 13.00 -8.86
CA THR A 78 -4.99 12.43 -8.61
C THR A 78 -4.93 11.81 -7.23
N LEU A 79 -4.38 10.60 -7.16
CA LEU A 79 -4.13 9.85 -5.93
C LEU A 79 -2.62 9.74 -5.71
N THR A 80 -2.13 10.28 -4.59
CA THR A 80 -0.74 10.16 -4.19
C THR A 80 -0.56 8.87 -3.39
N VAL A 81 0.15 7.93 -3.99
CA VAL A 81 0.45 6.62 -3.43
C VAL A 81 1.70 6.70 -2.55
N ARG A 82 1.53 6.28 -1.30
CA ARG A 82 2.59 6.04 -0.33
C ARG A 82 2.75 4.54 -0.14
N LEU A 83 3.93 4.15 0.31
CA LEU A 83 4.28 2.74 0.51
C LEU A 83 4.52 2.47 1.99
N ALA A 84 4.08 1.30 2.47
CA ALA A 84 4.46 0.80 3.78
C ALA A 84 4.83 -0.68 3.73
N HIS A 85 5.75 -1.08 4.61
CA HIS A 85 6.10 -2.48 4.79
C HIS A 85 5.61 -3.02 6.12
N PHE A 86 5.32 -4.32 6.12
CA PHE A 86 5.13 -5.09 7.35
C PHE A 86 6.47 -5.24 8.06
N THR A 87 6.50 -4.99 9.37
CA THR A 87 7.72 -5.06 10.19
C THR A 87 8.05 -6.48 10.66
N ASP A 88 7.08 -7.40 10.60
CA ASP A 88 7.27 -8.79 10.98
C ASP A 88 8.09 -9.58 9.94
N ILE A 89 8.84 -10.58 10.42
CA ILE A 89 9.67 -11.46 9.59
C ILE A 89 8.79 -12.25 8.63
N ASP A 90 7.68 -12.78 9.14
CA ASP A 90 6.71 -13.52 8.35
C ASP A 90 5.56 -12.59 7.93
N PRO A 91 5.10 -12.68 6.67
CA PRO A 91 3.96 -11.89 6.23
C PRO A 91 2.68 -12.33 6.98
N PRO A 92 1.86 -11.40 7.47
CA PRO A 92 0.66 -11.72 8.25
C PRO A 92 -0.48 -12.19 7.32
N PHE A 93 -0.35 -13.41 6.78
CA PHE A 93 -1.29 -13.98 5.81
C PHE A 93 -2.72 -14.00 6.33
N ASP A 94 -2.93 -14.42 7.57
CA ASP A 94 -4.26 -14.55 8.17
C ASP A 94 -4.95 -13.19 8.33
N ALA A 95 -4.20 -12.16 8.74
CA ALA A 95 -4.72 -10.80 8.90
C ALA A 95 -5.18 -10.21 7.55
N VAL A 96 -4.35 -10.37 6.52
CA VAL A 96 -4.67 -9.92 5.16
C VAL A 96 -5.83 -10.71 4.57
N ALA A 97 -5.87 -12.04 4.78
CA ALA A 97 -6.97 -12.90 4.33
C ALA A 97 -8.30 -12.53 5.00
N SER A 98 -8.28 -12.23 6.30
CA SER A 98 -9.46 -11.81 7.07
C SER A 98 -10.03 -10.47 6.60
N ALA A 99 -9.22 -9.66 5.91
CA ALA A 99 -9.61 -8.37 5.32
C ALA A 99 -9.92 -8.47 3.81
N ASP A 100 -10.30 -9.67 3.33
CA ASP A 100 -10.55 -10.01 1.92
C ASP A 100 -9.34 -9.76 0.99
N GLY A 101 -8.15 -9.80 1.58
CA GLY A 101 -6.89 -9.62 0.88
C GLY A 101 -6.14 -10.92 0.65
N ARG A 102 -5.07 -10.84 -0.13
CA ARG A 102 -4.05 -11.88 -0.21
C ARG A 102 -2.69 -11.28 -0.54
N PHE A 103 -1.63 -12.00 -0.19
CA PHE A 103 -0.29 -11.68 -0.69
C PHE A 103 -0.07 -12.28 -2.07
N VAL A 104 0.47 -11.49 -2.98
CA VAL A 104 0.82 -11.90 -4.35
C VAL A 104 2.15 -11.30 -4.75
N SER A 105 2.94 -12.00 -5.56
CA SER A 105 4.11 -11.41 -6.22
C SER A 105 3.69 -10.52 -7.40
N ILE A 106 4.62 -9.69 -7.89
CA ILE A 106 4.36 -8.83 -9.06
C ILE A 106 3.97 -9.63 -10.31
N THR A 107 4.51 -10.84 -10.48
CA THR A 107 4.22 -11.71 -11.65
C THR A 107 2.87 -12.41 -11.55
N GLU A 108 2.34 -12.58 -10.33
CA GLU A 108 1.01 -13.13 -10.06
C GLU A 108 -0.09 -12.05 -10.10
N MET A 109 0.29 -10.78 -10.17
CA MET A 109 -0.63 -9.64 -10.17
C MET A 109 -1.37 -9.53 -11.51
N ARG A 110 -2.63 -9.97 -11.55
CA ARG A 110 -3.50 -9.91 -12.74
C ARG A 110 -4.89 -9.36 -12.41
N GLY A 111 -5.52 -8.66 -13.34
CA GLY A 111 -6.87 -8.12 -13.15
C GLY A 111 -6.93 -7.01 -12.11
N ILE A 112 -5.91 -6.14 -12.10
CA ILE A 112 -5.90 -4.85 -11.40
C ILE A 112 -5.85 -3.73 -12.46
N PRO A 113 -6.29 -2.50 -12.14
CA PRO A 113 -6.17 -1.35 -13.03
C PRO A 113 -4.75 -1.14 -13.56
N ASP A 114 -4.63 -0.65 -14.80
CA ASP A 114 -3.32 -0.43 -15.43
C ASP A 114 -2.50 0.61 -14.64
N THR A 115 -3.14 1.66 -14.12
CA THR A 115 -2.51 2.69 -13.29
C THR A 115 -1.92 2.14 -11.99
N GLU A 116 -2.62 1.23 -11.33
CA GLU A 116 -2.10 0.53 -10.15
C GLU A 116 -0.95 -0.42 -10.51
N ARG A 117 -1.01 -1.05 -11.69
CA ARG A 117 0.07 -1.91 -12.16
C ARG A 117 1.35 -1.13 -12.45
N ASP A 118 1.23 0.07 -13.00
CA ASP A 118 2.37 0.96 -13.23
C ASP A 118 3.02 1.37 -11.91
N VAL A 119 2.22 1.66 -10.87
CA VAL A 119 2.73 1.91 -9.52
C VAL A 119 3.49 0.71 -8.97
N LEU A 120 2.98 -0.52 -9.13
CA LEU A 120 3.72 -1.70 -8.65
C LEU A 120 5.08 -1.86 -9.31
N ARG A 121 5.21 -1.46 -10.58
CA ARG A 121 6.51 -1.45 -11.27
C ARG A 121 7.45 -0.45 -10.60
N LEU A 122 6.99 0.77 -10.36
CA LEU A 122 7.77 1.80 -9.65
C LEU A 122 8.16 1.35 -8.24
N VAL A 123 7.24 0.72 -7.51
CA VAL A 123 7.54 0.17 -6.18
C VAL A 123 8.58 -0.95 -6.26
N TYR A 124 8.46 -1.83 -7.26
CA TYR A 124 9.41 -2.93 -7.43
C TYR A 124 10.82 -2.40 -7.71
N GLU A 125 10.95 -1.44 -8.62
CA GLU A 125 12.21 -0.75 -8.92
C GLU A 125 12.76 -0.04 -7.68
N HIS A 126 11.92 0.68 -6.92
CA HIS A 126 12.34 1.35 -5.68
C HIS A 126 12.87 0.37 -4.60
N VAL A 127 12.19 -0.77 -4.40
CA VAL A 127 12.51 -1.70 -3.30
C VAL A 127 13.66 -2.66 -3.65
N ILE A 128 13.85 -2.94 -4.93
CA ILE A 128 14.85 -3.92 -5.43
C ILE A 128 16.07 -3.25 -6.08
N GLY A 129 15.89 -2.14 -6.80
CA GLY A 129 16.92 -1.46 -7.60
C GLY A 129 16.80 -1.78 -9.09
#